data_AF-A0A3D2IAC6-F1
#
_entry.id   AF-A0A3D2IAC6-F1
#
_cell.length_a   1.000
_cell.length_b   1.000
_cell.length_c   1.000
_cell.angle_alpha   90.00
_cell.angle_beta   90.00
_cell.angle_gamma   90.00
#
_symmetry.space_group_name_H-M   'P 1'
#
loop_
_entity.id
_entity.type
_entity.pdbx_description
1 polymer ?
#
loop_
_entity_poly.entity_id
_entity_poly.type
_entity_poly.pdbx_seq_one_letter_code
_entity_poly.pdbx_strand_id
1 'polypeptide(L)'
;YFNAMKYSQFLLGNTSSGIIEAASFGKYVINVGNRQLGRVKGKNVFDCEFESLSIQECVKKISILGSYKEENIYEGTNPAAEIMKITKSFIQ
;
A
#
# COMPACT_ATOMS: atom_id res chain seq x y z
N TYR A 1 -7.42 -2.76 12.99
CA TYR A 1 -7.27 -2.26 11.61
C TYR A 1 -6.80 -3.34 10.62
N PHE A 2 -5.69 -4.05 10.85
CA PHE A 2 -5.18 -5.07 9.90
C PHE A 2 -6.17 -6.19 9.55
N ASN A 3 -6.97 -6.68 10.50
CA ASN A 3 -8.04 -7.63 10.19
C ASN A 3 -9.07 -7.04 9.21
N ALA A 4 -9.45 -5.77 9.39
CA ALA A 4 -10.35 -5.10 8.45
C ALA A 4 -9.71 -5.00 7.05
N MET A 5 -8.43 -4.63 6.97
CA MET A 5 -7.69 -4.62 5.70
C MET A 5 -7.66 -6.00 5.04
N LYS A 6 -7.35 -7.05 5.81
CA LYS A 6 -7.28 -8.45 5.35
C LYS A 6 -8.60 -8.91 4.71
N TYR A 7 -9.73 -8.53 5.30
CA TYR A 7 -11.06 -8.92 4.80
C TYR A 7 -11.71 -7.91 3.86
N SER A 8 -11.09 -6.74 3.64
CA SER A 8 -11.56 -5.78 2.63
C SER A 8 -11.27 -6.27 1.21
N GLN A 9 -12.06 -5.81 0.24
CA GLN A 9 -11.83 -6.12 -1.18
C GLN A 9 -10.64 -5.32 -1.72
N PHE A 10 -10.61 -4.02 -1.45
CA PHE A 10 -9.55 -3.07 -1.77
C PHE A 10 -9.60 -1.93 -0.75
N LEU A 11 -8.62 -1.02 -0.77
CA LEU A 11 -8.64 0.21 0.03
C LEU A 11 -8.96 1.41 -0.87
N LEU A 12 -9.71 2.37 -0.35
CA LEU A 12 -10.02 3.64 -1.02
C LEU A 12 -9.75 4.78 -0.04
N GLY A 13 -9.04 5.81 -0.49
CA GLY A 13 -8.72 6.99 0.32
C GLY A 13 -7.29 7.44 0.04
N ASN A 14 -6.57 7.93 1.05
CA ASN A 14 -5.20 8.42 0.87
C ASN A 14 -4.31 8.11 2.08
N THR A 15 -4.60 7.01 2.78
CA THR A 15 -3.80 6.53 3.91
C THR A 15 -2.44 6.00 3.45
N SER A 16 -1.40 6.21 4.26
CA SER A 16 -0.07 5.63 3.99
C SER A 16 -0.12 4.11 3.99
N SER A 17 -1.02 3.52 4.78
CA SER A 17 -1.22 2.07 4.82
C SER A 17 -1.63 1.46 3.49
N GLY A 18 -2.26 2.25 2.62
CA GLY A 18 -2.56 1.82 1.27
C GLY A 18 -1.28 1.64 0.42
N ILE A 19 -0.27 2.46 0.68
CA ILE A 19 1.00 2.41 -0.06
C ILE A 19 1.97 1.41 0.56
N ILE A 20 2.05 1.37 1.89
CA ILE A 20 3.09 0.63 2.62
C ILE A 20 2.66 -0.80 2.97
N GLU A 21 1.40 -1.03 3.36
CA GLU A 21 1.00 -2.31 3.94
C GLU A 21 0.03 -3.13 3.08
N ALA A 22 -0.82 -2.48 2.27
CA ALA A 22 -1.91 -3.14 1.55
C ALA A 22 -1.45 -4.29 0.62
N ALA A 23 -0.28 -4.17 0.00
CA ALA A 23 0.28 -5.20 -0.85
C ALA A 23 0.57 -6.51 -0.09
N SER A 24 1.06 -6.44 1.17
CA SER A 24 1.29 -7.64 2.00
C SER A 24 -0.01 -8.37 2.37
N PHE A 25 -1.17 -7.71 2.24
CA PHE A 25 -2.48 -8.33 2.40
C PHE A 25 -3.12 -8.73 1.06
N GLY A 26 -2.40 -8.60 -0.06
CA GLY A 26 -2.91 -8.87 -1.41
C GLY A 26 -4.02 -7.90 -1.83
N LYS A 27 -3.97 -6.64 -1.36
CA LYS A 27 -5.01 -5.64 -1.62
C LYS A 27 -4.56 -4.57 -2.61
N TYR A 28 -5.45 -4.31 -3.57
CA TYR A 28 -5.39 -3.13 -4.40
C TYR A 28 -5.81 -1.88 -3.63
N VAL A 29 -5.35 -0.72 -4.08
CA VAL A 29 -5.60 0.57 -3.43
C VAL A 29 -5.94 1.63 -4.47
N ILE A 30 -6.99 2.39 -4.20
CA ILE A 30 -7.29 3.65 -4.88
C ILE A 30 -6.77 4.77 -3.99
N ASN A 31 -5.65 5.38 -4.40
CA ASN A 31 -5.05 6.52 -3.72
C ASN A 31 -5.61 7.83 -4.30
N VAL A 32 -6.31 8.60 -3.47
CA VAL A 32 -7.10 9.75 -3.88
C VAL A 32 -6.37 11.06 -3.57
N GLY A 33 -6.14 11.85 -4.61
CA GLY A 33 -5.44 13.13 -4.54
C GLY A 33 -3.95 13.01 -4.18
N ASN A 34 -3.36 14.14 -3.79
CA ASN A 34 -1.90 14.30 -3.76
C ASN A 34 -1.23 14.09 -2.39
N ARG A 35 -1.95 13.58 -1.38
CA ARG A 35 -1.37 13.37 -0.03
C ARG A 35 -0.15 12.43 -0.05
N GLN A 36 -0.15 11.43 -0.93
CA GLN A 36 0.94 10.45 -1.07
C GLN A 36 1.85 10.72 -2.27
N LEU A 37 1.83 11.94 -2.81
CA LEU A 37 2.71 12.34 -3.90
C LEU A 37 4.18 12.19 -3.47
N GLY A 38 5.03 11.67 -4.35
CA GLY A 38 6.45 11.45 -4.10
C GLY A 38 6.82 10.15 -3.37
N ARG A 39 5.85 9.39 -2.83
CA ARG A 39 6.13 8.03 -2.35
C ARG A 39 6.36 7.08 -3.52
N VAL A 40 7.27 6.13 -3.34
CA VAL A 40 7.37 4.95 -4.23
C VAL A 40 6.08 4.13 -4.04
N LYS A 41 5.46 3.70 -5.13
CA LYS A 41 4.19 2.97 -5.11
C LYS A 41 4.37 1.61 -5.78
N GLY A 42 3.82 0.57 -5.17
CA GLY A 42 3.72 -0.74 -5.80
C GLY A 42 2.69 -0.73 -6.93
N LYS A 43 2.69 -1.79 -7.75
CA LYS A 43 1.71 -1.94 -8.85
C LYS A 43 0.27 -2.16 -8.37
N ASN A 44 0.08 -2.38 -7.07
CA ASN A 44 -1.25 -2.50 -6.46
C ASN A 44 -1.95 -1.14 -6.26
N VAL A 45 -1.25 -0.03 -6.42
CA VAL A 45 -1.80 1.32 -6.19
C VAL A 45 -2.24 1.96 -7.49
N PHE A 46 -3.47 2.46 -7.51
CA PHE A 46 -4.05 3.26 -8.58
C PHE A 46 -4.31 4.67 -8.06
N ASP A 47 -3.65 5.65 -8.66
CA ASP A 47 -3.89 7.05 -8.35
C ASP A 47 -5.16 7.56 -9.02
N CYS A 48 -5.86 8.43 -8.31
CA CYS A 48 -7.15 8.97 -8.69
C CYS A 48 -7.25 10.43 -8.21
N GLU A 49 -7.87 11.30 -9.00
CA GLU A 49 -8.16 12.67 -8.57
C GLU A 49 -9.26 12.67 -7.49
N PHE A 50 -9.34 13.75 -6.70
CA PHE A 50 -10.42 13.91 -5.71
C PHE A 50 -11.73 14.36 -6.38
N GLU A 51 -12.17 13.58 -7.37
CA GLU A 51 -13.34 13.83 -8.20
C GLU A 51 -14.20 12.58 -8.31
N SER A 52 -15.52 12.74 -8.17
CA SER A 52 -16.46 11.62 -8.08
C SER A 52 -16.34 10.65 -9.28
N LEU A 53 -16.25 11.17 -10.50
CA LEU A 53 -16.14 10.34 -11.70
C LEU A 53 -14.82 9.57 -11.75
N SER A 54 -13.70 10.22 -11.41
CA SER A 54 -12.38 9.58 -11.36
C SER A 54 -12.36 8.42 -10.37
N ILE A 55 -12.96 8.61 -9.19
CA ILE A 55 -13.05 7.57 -8.15
C ILE A 55 -13.89 6.40 -8.65
N GLN A 56 -15.04 6.68 -9.27
CA GLN A 56 -15.92 5.63 -9.80
C GLN A 56 -15.25 4.79 -10.89
N GLU A 57 -14.46 5.41 -11.79
CA GLU A 57 -13.71 4.70 -12.83
C GLU A 57 -12.65 3.77 -12.23
N CYS A 58 -11.90 4.25 -11.23
CA CYS A 58 -10.91 3.44 -10.53
C CYS A 58 -11.55 2.24 -9.79
N VAL A 59 -12.70 2.47 -9.13
CA VAL A 59 -13.45 1.39 -8.47
C VAL A 59 -13.87 0.33 -9.48
N LYS A 60 -14.45 0.72 -10.63
CA LYS A 60 -14.84 -0.23 -11.69
C LYS A 60 -13.65 -1.04 -12.18
N LYS A 61 -12.51 -0.39 -12.41
CA LYS A 61 -11.27 -1.04 -12.88
C LYS A 61 -10.75 -2.08 -11.88
N ILE A 62 -10.69 -1.74 -10.59
CA ILE A 62 -10.12 -2.64 -9.57
C ILE A 62 -11.07 -3.78 -9.21
N SER A 63 -12.39 -3.55 -9.26
CA SER A 63 -13.40 -4.54 -8.85
C SER A 63 -13.31 -5.87 -9.60
N ILE A 64 -12.74 -5.87 -10.81
CA ILE A 64 -12.59 -7.06 -11.66
C ILE A 64 -11.21 -7.75 -11.56
N LEU A 65 -10.23 -7.15 -10.87
CA LEU A 65 -8.86 -7.67 -10.80
C LEU A 65 -8.68 -8.80 -9.78
N GLY A 66 -9.63 -9.00 -8.89
CA GLY A 66 -9.52 -9.96 -7.79
C GLY A 66 -8.51 -9.50 -6.72
N SER A 67 -7.69 -10.42 -6.21
CA SER A 67 -6.65 -10.10 -5.22
C SER A 67 -5.31 -9.84 -5.88
N TYR A 68 -4.55 -8.87 -5.37
CA TYR A 68 -3.18 -8.61 -5.79
C TYR A 68 -2.27 -9.79 -5.42
N LYS A 69 -1.29 -10.10 -6.29
CA LYS A 69 -0.45 -11.32 -6.21
C LYS A 69 1.05 -11.06 -6.21
N GLU A 70 1.50 -9.86 -6.54
CA GLU A 70 2.94 -9.56 -6.50
C GLU A 70 3.36 -9.15 -5.08
N GLU A 71 4.68 -9.04 -4.88
CA GLU A 71 5.27 -8.71 -3.58
C GLU A 71 5.04 -7.25 -3.19
N ASN A 72 5.12 -7.00 -1.87
CA ASN A 72 5.11 -5.65 -1.35
C ASN A 72 6.52 -5.05 -1.40
N ILE A 73 6.68 -3.96 -2.14
CA ILE A 73 7.96 -3.25 -2.29
C ILE A 73 8.51 -2.66 -0.98
N TYR A 74 7.68 -2.53 0.06
CA TYR A 74 8.07 -2.05 1.39
C TYR A 74 8.37 -3.18 2.38
N GLU A 75 8.14 -4.44 2.00
CA GLU A 75 8.37 -5.58 2.87
C GLU A 75 9.86 -5.94 2.92
N GLY A 76 10.42 -5.88 4.13
CA GLY A 76 11.79 -6.30 4.41
C GLY A 76 11.83 -7.61 5.18
N THR A 77 12.86 -8.43 4.96
CA THR A 77 12.93 -9.78 5.55
C THR A 77 13.03 -9.78 7.08
N ASN A 78 13.89 -8.94 7.65
CA ASN A 78 14.04 -8.82 9.12
C ASN A 78 14.63 -7.44 9.51
N PRO A 79 13.89 -6.34 9.26
CA PRO A 79 14.41 -4.99 9.44
C PRO A 79 14.86 -4.72 10.88
N ALA A 80 14.18 -5.28 11.89
CA ALA A 80 14.54 -5.08 13.29
C ALA A 80 15.93 -5.65 13.63
N ALA A 81 16.25 -6.87 13.17
CA ALA A 81 17.55 -7.48 13.41
C ALA A 81 18.69 -6.69 12.73
N GLU A 82 18.48 -6.25 11.49
CA GLU A 82 19.47 -5.45 10.76
C GLU A 82 19.69 -4.08 11.42
N ILE A 83 18.63 -3.40 11.85
CA ILE A 83 18.74 -2.14 12.59
C ILE A 83 19.55 -2.36 13.88
N MET A 84 19.24 -3.40 14.67
CA MET A 84 19.99 -3.69 15.89
C MET A 84 21.47 -3.96 15.62
N LYS A 85 21.80 -4.71 14.56
CA LYS A 85 23.17 -5.00 14.15
C LYS A 85 23.94 -3.71 13.82
N ILE A 86 23.34 -2.83 13.03
CA ILE A 86 23.92 -1.54 12.64
C ILE A 86 24.08 -0.63 13.87
N THR A 87 23.06 -0.51 14.73
CA THR A 87 23.16 0.33 15.93
C THR A 87 24.28 -0.15 16.86
N LYS A 88 24.45 -1.47 17.04
CA LYS A 88 25.52 -2.02 17.87
C LYS A 88 26.92 -1.77 17.31
N SER A 89 27.09 -1.67 15.99
CA SER A 89 28.41 -1.38 15.39
C SER A 89 28.92 0.04 15.64
N PHE A 90 28.09 0.95 16.14
CA PHE A 90 28.51 2.31 16.55
C PHE A 90 28.89 2.43 18.02
N ILE A 91 28.66 1.38 18.83
CA ILE A 91 28.87 1.38 20.28
C ILE A 91 30.09 0.51 20.68
N GLN A 92 30.60 -0.32 19.75
CA GLN A 92 31.85 -1.06 19.90
C GLN A 92 33.03 -0.23 19.41
#